data_AF-A0A4Q1DEP3-F1
#
_entry.id   AF-A0A4Q1DEP3-F1
#
_cell.length_a   1.000
_cell.length_b   1.000
_cell.length_c   1.000
_cell.angle_alpha   90.00
_cell.angle_beta   90.00
_cell.angle_gamma   90.00
#
_symmetry.space_group_name_H-M   'P 1'
#
loop_
_entity.id
_entity.type
_entity.pdbx_description
1 polymer ?
#
loop_
_entity_poly.entity_id
_entity_poly.type
_entity_poly.pdbx_seq_one_letter_code
_entity_poly.pdbx_strand_id
1 'polypeptide(L)'
;MSDLSHLQSELERAQFLQDTFIAFATNDNIGGDQQDYEELRRHFLANPKTKSLVPDWLRARRNANEFWHFVKYEFDTYSERREFIWNQMAPLLEYCESLTQAPADSHIETELARFNVDEITHIWQKALERKTRDPEGAITIAGTMLESVCKHILNKRKIEYSSNKIELPELYKLTAKNLNLATDQHTEPIYKQILGGCSSIINGLGALRNKLGDAHGHGEIRAARPAARHAALAINLAGTMALYLLETYHQQEKK
;
A
#
# COMPACT_ATOMS: atom_id res chain seq x y z
N MET A 1 0.13 24.07 -19.06
CA MET A 1 -0.13 22.96 -18.11
C MET A 1 0.97 21.98 -18.39
N SER A 2 1.78 21.69 -17.37
CA SER A 2 2.70 20.57 -17.42
C SER A 2 1.90 19.29 -17.72
N ASP A 3 2.33 18.50 -18.70
CA ASP A 3 1.66 17.26 -19.10
C ASP A 3 2.50 16.05 -18.66
N LEU A 4 2.43 15.74 -17.37
CA LEU A 4 3.08 14.57 -16.77
C LEU A 4 2.22 13.30 -16.86
N SER A 5 1.16 13.30 -17.68
CA SER A 5 0.24 12.17 -17.81
C SER A 5 0.91 10.90 -18.37
N HIS A 6 2.04 11.08 -19.07
CA HIS A 6 2.86 10.01 -19.62
C HIS A 6 3.67 9.27 -18.55
N LEU A 7 3.87 9.85 -17.35
CA LEU A 7 4.58 9.22 -16.24
C LEU A 7 3.59 8.34 -15.44
N GLN A 8 3.71 7.03 -15.54
CA GLN A 8 2.75 6.07 -15.01
C GLN A 8 3.11 5.55 -13.62
N SER A 9 4.35 5.74 -13.16
CA SER A 9 4.85 5.26 -11.87
C SER A 9 5.57 6.33 -11.04
N GLU A 10 5.75 6.06 -9.73
CA GLU A 10 6.57 6.90 -8.85
C GLU A 10 8.06 6.88 -9.27
N LEU A 11 8.52 5.76 -9.84
CA LEU A 11 9.87 5.63 -10.35
C LEU A 11 10.11 6.53 -11.56
N GLU A 12 9.22 6.49 -12.55
CA GLU A 12 9.30 7.35 -13.74
C GLU A 12 9.25 8.84 -13.35
N ARG A 13 8.41 9.22 -12.38
CA ARG A 13 8.37 10.59 -11.83
C ARG A 13 9.69 11.00 -11.20
N ALA A 14 10.31 10.11 -10.42
CA ALA A 14 11.58 10.39 -9.75
C ALA A 14 12.76 10.46 -10.73
N GLN A 15 12.78 9.59 -11.74
CA GLN A 15 13.76 9.58 -12.82
C GLN A 15 13.65 10.85 -13.67
N PHE A 16 12.42 11.20 -14.09
CA PHE A 16 12.18 12.42 -14.86
C PHE A 16 12.58 13.68 -14.07
N LEU A 17 12.35 13.71 -12.76
CA LEU A 17 12.83 14.79 -11.90
C LEU A 17 14.37 14.86 -11.85
N GLN A 18 15.05 13.72 -11.75
CA GLN A 18 16.51 13.65 -11.79
C GLN A 18 17.05 14.19 -13.13
N ASP A 19 16.49 13.74 -14.25
CA ASP A 19 16.87 14.17 -15.59
C ASP A 19 16.65 15.68 -15.77
N THR A 20 15.53 16.20 -15.26
CA THR A 20 15.22 17.64 -15.24
C THR A 20 16.31 18.44 -14.51
N PHE A 21 16.81 17.95 -13.37
CA PHE A 21 17.92 18.62 -12.68
C PHE A 21 19.26 18.52 -13.41
N ILE A 22 19.52 17.39 -14.07
CA ILE A 22 20.71 17.24 -14.92
C ILE A 22 20.65 18.24 -16.08
N ALA A 23 19.50 18.36 -16.75
CA ALA A 23 19.26 19.34 -17.81
C ALA A 23 19.57 20.76 -17.34
N PHE A 24 19.03 21.18 -16.18
CA PHE A 24 19.32 22.49 -15.60
C PHE A 24 20.81 22.68 -15.25
N ALA A 25 21.49 21.62 -14.78
CA ALA A 25 22.89 21.71 -14.35
C ALA A 25 23.90 21.72 -15.52
N THR A 26 23.56 21.09 -16.64
CA THR A 26 24.45 20.92 -17.80
C THR A 26 24.02 21.71 -19.03
N ASN A 27 22.94 22.49 -18.92
CA ASN A 27 22.34 23.23 -20.04
C ASN A 27 22.02 22.31 -21.23
N ASP A 28 21.52 21.12 -20.89
CA ASP A 28 21.06 20.12 -21.85
C ASP A 28 19.54 20.24 -22.02
N ASN A 29 19.01 19.79 -23.16
CA ASN A 29 17.58 19.88 -23.46
C ASN A 29 16.85 18.55 -23.19
N ILE A 30 17.47 17.65 -22.43
CA ILE A 30 16.94 16.32 -22.12
C ILE A 30 16.39 16.37 -20.68
N GLY A 31 15.13 16.80 -20.54
CA GLY A 31 14.46 16.91 -19.24
C GLY A 31 13.17 17.75 -19.31
N GLY A 32 12.53 17.94 -18.16
CA GLY A 32 11.36 18.80 -18.01
C GLY A 32 11.69 20.29 -17.86
N ASP A 33 10.64 21.10 -17.83
CA ASP A 33 10.73 22.55 -17.64
C ASP A 33 10.52 22.98 -16.17
N GLN A 34 10.44 24.29 -15.94
CA GLN A 34 10.18 24.86 -14.63
C GLN A 34 8.84 24.43 -14.03
N GLN A 35 7.79 24.26 -14.84
CA GLN A 35 6.47 23.82 -14.38
C GLN A 35 6.52 22.36 -13.96
N ASP A 36 7.17 21.51 -14.75
CA ASP A 36 7.39 20.10 -14.44
C ASP A 36 8.11 19.93 -13.09
N TYR A 37 9.17 20.72 -12.88
CA TYR A 37 9.89 20.74 -11.62
C TYR A 37 8.99 21.12 -10.43
N GLU A 38 8.25 22.22 -10.54
CA GLU A 38 7.38 22.69 -9.45
C GLU A 38 6.30 21.66 -9.09
N GLU A 39 5.75 20.99 -10.09
CA GLU A 39 4.72 19.96 -9.92
C GLU A 39 5.30 18.71 -9.23
N LEU A 40 6.40 18.16 -9.74
CA LEU A 40 7.05 16.98 -9.17
C LEU A 40 7.60 17.24 -7.78
N ARG A 41 8.13 18.44 -7.52
CA ARG A 41 8.55 18.85 -6.18
C ARG A 41 7.36 18.87 -5.22
N ARG A 42 6.21 19.43 -5.63
CA ARG A 42 5.01 19.44 -4.79
C ARG A 42 4.54 18.03 -4.48
N HIS A 43 4.54 17.15 -5.49
CA HIS A 43 4.19 15.73 -5.38
C HIS A 43 5.05 15.01 -4.34
N PHE A 44 6.38 15.01 -4.51
CA PHE A 44 7.28 14.28 -3.60
C PHE A 44 7.37 14.88 -2.19
N LEU A 45 7.07 16.16 -2.01
CA LEU A 45 7.03 16.79 -0.68
C LEU A 45 5.70 16.62 0.05
N ALA A 46 4.62 16.25 -0.64
CA ALA A 46 3.31 16.02 -0.04
C ALA A 46 3.27 14.72 0.79
N ASN A 47 4.00 13.68 0.36
CA ASN A 47 4.07 12.41 1.08
C ASN A 47 5.21 12.43 2.14
N PRO A 48 4.93 12.16 3.43
CA PRO A 48 5.93 12.18 4.50
C PRO A 48 7.13 11.25 4.26
N LYS A 49 6.90 10.08 3.64
CA LYS A 49 7.94 9.09 3.38
C LYS A 49 8.92 9.58 2.33
N THR A 50 8.42 10.01 1.16
CA THR A 50 9.25 10.56 0.09
C THR A 50 9.91 11.88 0.53
N LYS A 51 9.20 12.75 1.26
CA LYS A 51 9.76 14.00 1.79
C LYS A 51 11.02 13.80 2.64
N SER A 52 11.09 12.70 3.41
CA SER A 52 12.27 12.35 4.20
C SER A 52 13.47 11.89 3.36
N LEU A 53 13.22 11.43 2.13
CA LEU A 53 14.23 10.93 1.19
C LEU A 53 14.65 11.99 0.17
N VAL A 54 13.83 13.04 -0.02
CA VAL A 54 14.16 14.16 -0.90
C VAL A 54 15.35 14.96 -0.32
N PRO A 55 16.39 15.26 -1.14
CA PRO A 55 17.55 16.02 -0.69
C PRO A 55 17.22 17.39 -0.12
N ASP A 56 18.00 17.83 0.87
CA ASP A 56 17.85 19.17 1.48
C ASP A 56 17.89 20.28 0.43
N TRP A 57 18.73 20.13 -0.60
CA TRP A 57 18.88 21.15 -1.62
C TRP A 57 17.63 21.33 -2.48
N LEU A 58 16.89 20.26 -2.73
CA LEU A 58 15.62 20.26 -3.47
C LEU A 58 14.48 20.75 -2.56
N ARG A 59 14.51 20.38 -1.28
CA ARG A 59 13.59 20.92 -0.27
C ARG A 59 13.71 22.43 -0.11
N ALA A 60 14.93 22.96 -0.11
CA ALA A 60 15.17 24.39 0.11
C ALA A 60 14.82 25.25 -1.12
N ARG A 61 15.09 24.77 -2.33
CA ARG A 61 15.03 25.57 -3.55
C ARG A 61 13.69 25.42 -4.26
N ARG A 62 13.06 26.52 -4.64
CA ARG A 62 11.68 26.52 -5.18
C ARG A 62 11.62 26.51 -6.71
N ASN A 63 12.68 26.95 -7.38
CA ASN A 63 12.74 27.04 -8.84
C ASN A 63 14.10 26.59 -9.39
N ALA A 64 14.15 26.34 -10.69
CA ALA A 64 15.33 25.90 -11.43
C ALA A 64 16.48 26.91 -11.34
N ASN A 65 16.17 28.21 -11.26
CA ASN A 65 17.19 29.25 -11.18
C ASN A 65 17.95 29.20 -9.84
N GLU A 66 17.25 29.04 -8.72
CA GLU A 66 17.87 28.82 -7.40
C GLU A 66 18.76 27.58 -7.37
N PHE A 67 18.34 26.50 -8.05
CA PHE A 67 19.14 25.29 -8.20
C PHE A 67 20.38 25.53 -9.08
N TRP A 68 20.22 26.16 -10.23
CA TRP A 68 21.31 26.47 -11.15
C TRP A 68 22.38 27.33 -10.48
N HIS A 69 21.97 28.39 -9.77
CA HIS A 69 22.90 29.24 -9.03
C HIS A 69 23.69 28.44 -8.00
N PHE A 70 23.05 27.52 -7.28
CA PHE A 70 23.76 26.66 -6.34
C PHE A 70 24.76 25.74 -7.02
N VAL A 71 24.29 24.91 -7.95
CA VAL A 71 25.11 23.83 -8.52
C VAL A 71 26.27 24.38 -9.36
N LYS A 72 26.10 25.56 -9.95
CA LYS A 72 27.14 26.25 -10.74
C LYS A 72 28.32 26.70 -9.90
N TYR A 73 28.09 27.17 -8.68
CA TYR A 73 29.17 27.67 -7.80
C TYR A 73 29.75 26.57 -6.90
N GLU A 74 29.02 25.47 -6.72
CA GLU A 74 29.50 24.32 -5.95
C GLU A 74 30.42 23.40 -6.77
N PHE A 75 30.16 23.28 -8.09
CA PHE A 75 30.87 22.32 -8.95
C PHE A 75 31.29 22.93 -10.29
N ASP A 76 32.56 22.74 -10.63
CA ASP A 76 33.21 23.32 -11.81
C ASP A 76 32.89 22.53 -13.09
N THR A 77 32.76 21.20 -13.00
CA THR A 77 32.56 20.35 -14.18
C THR A 77 31.14 19.77 -14.27
N TYR A 78 30.66 19.52 -15.49
CA TYR A 78 29.38 18.84 -15.70
C TYR A 78 29.37 17.40 -15.15
N SER A 79 30.53 16.76 -15.06
CA SER A 79 30.65 15.42 -14.47
C SER A 79 30.34 15.45 -12.99
N GLU A 80 30.97 16.36 -12.24
CA GLU A 80 30.73 16.53 -10.80
C GLU A 80 29.28 16.89 -10.49
N ARG A 81 28.65 17.73 -11.31
CA ARG A 81 27.23 18.08 -11.16
C ARG A 81 26.33 16.86 -11.31
N ARG A 82 26.56 16.02 -12.32
CA ARG A 82 25.79 14.79 -12.53
C ARG A 82 25.98 13.82 -11.38
N GLU A 83 27.22 13.59 -10.96
CA GLU A 83 27.55 12.71 -9.84
C GLU A 83 26.89 13.17 -8.55
N PHE A 84 26.93 14.47 -8.25
CA PHE A 84 26.22 15.05 -7.12
C PHE A 84 24.72 14.77 -7.19
N ILE A 85 24.08 15.05 -8.33
CA ILE A 85 22.63 14.84 -8.49
C ILE A 85 22.28 13.35 -8.35
N TRP A 86 23.03 12.46 -9.01
CA TRP A 86 22.82 11.01 -8.92
C TRP A 86 22.90 10.52 -7.47
N ASN A 87 23.98 10.87 -6.76
CA ASN A 87 24.21 10.43 -5.39
C ASN A 87 23.14 10.96 -4.43
N GLN A 88 22.72 12.21 -4.60
CA GLN A 88 21.70 12.81 -3.74
C GLN A 88 20.30 12.26 -4.03
N MET A 89 19.97 11.98 -5.29
CA MET A 89 18.66 11.46 -5.68
C MET A 89 18.51 9.94 -5.44
N ALA A 90 19.61 9.20 -5.29
CA ALA A 90 19.60 7.74 -5.14
C ALA A 90 18.64 7.22 -4.05
N PRO A 91 18.57 7.76 -2.82
CA PRO A 91 17.64 7.26 -1.80
C PRO A 91 16.17 7.35 -2.19
N LEU A 92 15.77 8.38 -2.93
CA LEU A 92 14.41 8.52 -3.44
C LEU A 92 14.12 7.50 -4.55
N LEU A 93 15.08 7.33 -5.47
CA LEU A 93 14.96 6.39 -6.58
C LEU A 93 14.90 4.94 -6.10
N GLU A 94 15.80 4.53 -5.21
CA GLU A 94 15.80 3.19 -4.61
C GLU A 94 14.49 2.87 -3.90
N TYR A 95 13.91 3.86 -3.21
CA TYR A 95 12.58 3.71 -2.61
C TYR A 95 11.50 3.52 -3.69
N CYS A 96 11.48 4.35 -4.73
CA CYS A 96 10.52 4.20 -5.83
C CYS A 96 10.67 2.87 -6.58
N GLU A 97 11.90 2.39 -6.79
CA GLU A 97 12.18 1.07 -7.36
C GLU A 97 11.62 -0.05 -6.48
N SER A 98 11.73 0.07 -5.16
CA SER A 98 11.15 -0.91 -4.23
C SER A 98 9.62 -1.00 -4.33
N LEU A 99 8.93 0.09 -4.69
CA LEU A 99 7.48 0.09 -4.92
C LEU A 99 7.11 -0.70 -6.17
N THR A 100 7.94 -0.62 -7.23
CA THR A 100 7.72 -1.37 -8.47
C THR A 100 8.02 -2.87 -8.33
N GLN A 101 8.83 -3.28 -7.35
CA GLN A 101 9.20 -4.68 -7.12
C GLN A 101 8.26 -5.45 -6.18
N ALA A 102 7.25 -4.80 -5.58
CA ALA A 102 6.25 -5.44 -4.72
C ALA A 102 4.87 -5.45 -5.40
N PRO A 103 4.59 -6.37 -6.35
CA PRO A 103 3.46 -6.25 -7.27
C PRO A 103 2.07 -6.42 -6.64
N ALA A 104 1.95 -7.05 -5.46
CA ALA A 104 0.67 -7.21 -4.77
C ALA A 104 0.55 -6.29 -3.55
N ASP A 105 1.61 -6.22 -2.73
CA ASP A 105 1.58 -5.49 -1.46
C ASP A 105 1.37 -3.98 -1.67
N SER A 106 2.01 -3.38 -2.69
CA SER A 106 1.92 -1.94 -3.00
C SER A 106 0.55 -1.54 -3.58
N HIS A 107 -0.04 -2.39 -4.43
CA HIS A 107 -1.35 -2.13 -5.01
C HIS A 107 -2.46 -2.24 -3.95
N ILE A 108 -2.41 -3.28 -3.11
CA ILE A 108 -3.34 -3.44 -1.98
C ILE A 108 -3.21 -2.25 -1.03
N GLU A 109 -2.00 -1.84 -0.67
CA GLU A 109 -1.75 -0.69 0.20
C GLU A 109 -2.32 0.61 -0.39
N THR A 110 -2.10 0.86 -1.68
CA THR A 110 -2.59 2.06 -2.38
C THR A 110 -4.11 2.12 -2.41
N GLU A 111 -4.77 1.02 -2.76
CA GLU A 111 -6.24 1.01 -2.80
C GLU A 111 -6.87 1.06 -1.41
N LEU A 112 -6.26 0.42 -0.39
CA LEU A 112 -6.73 0.55 0.99
C LEU A 112 -6.66 2.00 1.49
N ALA A 113 -5.58 2.71 1.16
CA ALA A 113 -5.44 4.14 1.48
C ALA A 113 -6.52 5.00 0.79
N ARG A 114 -6.90 4.66 -0.44
CA ARG A 114 -7.94 5.38 -1.21
C ARG A 114 -9.31 5.37 -0.53
N PHE A 115 -9.63 4.31 0.23
CA PHE A 115 -10.91 4.20 0.92
C PHE A 115 -10.98 5.02 2.23
N ASN A 116 -9.98 5.88 2.51
CA ASN A 116 -9.87 6.69 3.73
C ASN A 116 -9.99 5.85 5.01
N VAL A 117 -9.55 4.59 4.97
CA VAL A 117 -9.47 3.77 6.16
C VAL A 117 -8.02 3.69 6.61
N ASP A 118 -7.51 4.84 7.06
CA ASP A 118 -6.13 5.02 7.54
C ASP A 118 -5.75 3.94 8.56
N GLU A 119 -6.72 3.53 9.39
CA GLU A 119 -6.58 2.44 10.35
C GLU A 119 -6.28 1.08 9.68
N ILE A 120 -6.94 0.74 8.57
CA ILE A 120 -6.72 -0.53 7.85
C ILE A 120 -5.37 -0.53 7.15
N THR A 121 -4.98 0.57 6.50
CA THR A 121 -3.66 0.70 5.87
C THR A 121 -2.54 0.59 6.90
N HIS A 122 -2.70 1.20 8.07
CA HIS A 122 -1.74 1.06 9.15
C HIS A 122 -1.68 -0.37 9.71
N ILE A 123 -2.82 -1.05 9.85
CA ILE A 123 -2.89 -2.46 10.25
C ILE A 123 -2.15 -3.35 9.23
N TRP A 124 -2.33 -3.09 7.92
CA TRP A 124 -1.64 -3.81 6.83
C TRP A 124 -0.12 -3.67 6.92
N GLN A 125 0.39 -2.44 6.98
CA GLN A 125 1.82 -2.15 7.09
C GLN A 125 2.44 -2.84 8.31
N LYS A 126 1.75 -2.76 9.47
CA LYS A 126 2.19 -3.42 10.70
C LYS A 126 2.28 -4.95 10.56
N ALA A 127 1.38 -5.56 9.78
CA ALA A 127 1.45 -6.99 9.48
C ALA A 127 2.69 -7.33 8.64
N LEU A 128 2.98 -6.53 7.62
CA LEU A 128 4.13 -6.70 6.73
C LEU A 128 5.46 -6.56 7.48
N GLU A 129 5.59 -5.59 8.39
CA GLU A 129 6.78 -5.38 9.22
C GLU A 129 7.08 -6.58 10.12
N ARG A 130 6.04 -7.24 10.63
CA ARG A 130 6.17 -8.40 11.53
C ARG A 130 6.38 -9.72 10.80
N LYS A 131 5.97 -9.83 9.54
CA LYS A 131 6.02 -11.05 8.70
C LYS A 131 7.24 -11.95 8.91
N THR A 132 8.44 -11.37 8.99
CA THR A 132 9.70 -12.12 9.10
C THR A 132 10.11 -12.40 10.55
N ARG A 133 9.92 -11.45 11.47
CA ARG A 133 10.42 -11.50 12.85
C ARG A 133 9.41 -12.06 13.84
N ASP A 134 8.13 -11.92 13.53
CA ASP A 134 6.97 -12.33 14.33
C ASP A 134 5.83 -12.83 13.40
N PRO A 135 5.96 -14.05 12.83
CA PRO A 135 4.94 -14.58 11.93
C PRO A 135 3.59 -14.87 12.60
N GLU A 136 3.58 -15.22 13.89
CA GLU A 136 2.37 -15.47 14.68
C GLU A 136 1.58 -14.17 14.85
N GLY A 137 2.25 -13.09 15.27
CA GLY A 137 1.64 -11.77 15.37
C GLY A 137 1.21 -11.21 14.01
N ALA A 138 1.95 -11.47 12.94
CA ALA A 138 1.54 -11.11 11.59
C ALA A 138 0.23 -11.79 11.15
N ILE A 139 0.03 -13.07 11.48
CA ILE A 139 -1.22 -13.81 11.23
C ILE A 139 -2.37 -13.22 12.04
N THR A 140 -2.15 -12.87 13.31
CA THR A 140 -3.16 -12.22 14.16
C THR A 140 -3.60 -10.89 13.57
N ILE A 141 -2.64 -10.07 13.10
CA ILE A 141 -2.94 -8.78 12.47
C ILE A 141 -3.75 -8.99 11.18
N ALA A 142 -3.40 -9.99 10.36
CA ALA A 142 -4.15 -10.30 9.14
C ALA A 142 -5.64 -10.62 9.42
N GLY A 143 -5.93 -11.41 10.45
CA GLY A 143 -7.30 -11.68 10.87
C GLY A 143 -8.02 -10.45 11.46
N THR A 144 -7.31 -9.66 12.26
CA THR A 144 -7.84 -8.42 12.87
C THR A 144 -8.24 -7.40 11.81
N MET A 145 -7.47 -7.31 10.72
CA MET A 145 -7.77 -6.45 9.58
C MET A 145 -9.12 -6.81 8.93
N LEU A 146 -9.34 -8.09 8.63
CA LEU A 146 -10.60 -8.56 8.05
C LEU A 146 -11.79 -8.32 8.98
N GLU A 147 -11.61 -8.54 10.28
CA GLU A 147 -12.65 -8.20 11.26
C GLU A 147 -12.97 -6.71 11.25
N SER A 148 -11.95 -5.87 11.19
CA SER A 148 -12.10 -4.40 11.16
C SER A 148 -12.85 -3.95 9.90
N VAL A 149 -12.50 -4.50 8.73
CA VAL A 149 -13.20 -4.24 7.47
C VAL A 149 -14.67 -4.65 7.56
N CYS A 150 -14.94 -5.89 7.99
CA CYS A 150 -16.31 -6.39 8.08
C CYS A 150 -17.14 -5.57 9.06
N LYS A 151 -16.62 -5.28 10.25
CA LYS A 151 -17.27 -4.40 11.25
C LYS A 151 -17.52 -3.02 10.69
N HIS A 152 -16.54 -2.42 9.99
CA HIS A 152 -16.69 -1.12 9.35
C HIS A 152 -17.88 -1.10 8.38
N ILE A 153 -17.93 -2.06 7.45
CA ILE A 153 -18.99 -2.16 6.45
C ILE A 153 -20.36 -2.37 7.11
N LEU A 154 -20.47 -3.30 8.07
CA LEU A 154 -21.71 -3.57 8.77
C LEU A 154 -22.20 -2.36 9.58
N ASN A 155 -21.30 -1.65 10.27
CA ASN A 155 -21.60 -0.43 10.99
C ASN A 155 -22.12 0.67 10.05
N LYS A 156 -21.46 0.88 8.90
CA LYS A 156 -21.88 1.86 7.89
C LYS A 156 -23.26 1.53 7.31
N ARG A 157 -23.56 0.24 7.13
CA ARG A 157 -24.87 -0.26 6.69
C ARG A 157 -25.91 -0.39 7.80
N LYS A 158 -25.57 -0.02 9.04
CA LYS A 158 -26.45 -0.13 10.23
C LYS A 158 -27.00 -1.54 10.44
N ILE A 159 -26.19 -2.56 10.18
CA ILE A 159 -26.53 -3.96 10.43
C ILE A 159 -26.00 -4.35 11.80
N GLU A 160 -26.89 -4.84 12.65
CA GLU A 160 -26.53 -5.30 13.99
C GLU A 160 -25.79 -6.65 13.94
N TYR A 161 -24.80 -6.79 14.82
CA TYR A 161 -24.07 -8.03 15.05
C TYR A 161 -23.59 -8.09 16.51
N SER A 162 -23.33 -9.31 16.99
CA SER A 162 -22.85 -9.57 18.34
C SER A 162 -21.38 -9.18 18.50
N SER A 163 -21.09 -7.89 18.69
CA SER A 163 -19.73 -7.31 18.72
C SER A 163 -18.71 -8.04 19.60
N ASN A 164 -19.17 -8.64 20.71
CA ASN A 164 -18.30 -9.29 21.71
C ASN A 164 -18.20 -10.82 21.59
N LYS A 165 -18.90 -11.44 20.64
CA LYS A 165 -18.95 -12.91 20.51
C LYS A 165 -18.83 -13.44 19.08
N ILE A 166 -18.96 -12.56 18.09
CA ILE A 166 -18.96 -12.97 16.69
C ILE A 166 -17.54 -13.30 16.23
N GLU A 167 -17.37 -14.51 15.71
CA GLU A 167 -16.12 -14.97 15.11
C GLU A 167 -16.01 -14.49 13.66
N LEU A 168 -14.78 -14.36 13.15
CA LEU A 168 -14.52 -13.89 11.79
C LEU A 168 -15.36 -14.60 10.69
N PRO A 169 -15.51 -15.95 10.68
CA PRO A 169 -16.39 -16.64 9.74
C PRO A 169 -17.84 -16.14 9.72
N GLU A 170 -18.44 -15.94 10.89
CA GLU A 170 -19.82 -15.50 11.02
C GLU A 170 -19.97 -14.03 10.61
N LEU A 171 -19.00 -13.20 11.03
CA LEU A 171 -18.92 -11.79 10.68
C LEU A 171 -18.80 -11.59 9.16
N TYR A 172 -17.95 -12.37 8.51
CA TYR A 172 -17.83 -12.36 7.05
C TYR A 172 -19.10 -12.83 6.38
N LYS A 173 -19.73 -13.92 6.84
CA LYS A 173 -20.98 -14.43 6.26
C LYS A 173 -22.07 -13.35 6.28
N LEU A 174 -22.20 -12.61 7.37
CA LEU A 174 -23.13 -11.49 7.48
C LEU A 174 -22.77 -10.35 6.53
N THR A 175 -21.49 -10.00 6.44
CA THR A 175 -20.99 -8.95 5.54
C THR A 175 -21.23 -9.32 4.07
N ALA A 176 -20.84 -10.52 3.66
CA ALA A 176 -21.02 -11.04 2.31
C ALA A 176 -22.49 -11.05 1.89
N LYS A 177 -23.39 -11.53 2.77
CA LYS A 177 -24.84 -11.50 2.51
C LYS A 177 -25.35 -10.08 2.25
N ASN A 178 -24.88 -9.12 3.04
CA ASN A 178 -25.32 -7.73 2.89
C ASN A 178 -24.64 -6.98 1.75
N LEU A 179 -23.56 -7.51 1.18
CA LEU A 179 -22.93 -6.99 -0.04
C LEU A 179 -23.38 -7.72 -1.31
N ASN A 180 -24.35 -8.64 -1.23
CA ASN A 180 -24.77 -9.51 -2.34
C ASN A 180 -23.63 -10.41 -2.85
N LEU A 181 -22.81 -10.94 -1.94
CA LEU A 181 -21.66 -11.81 -2.19
C LEU A 181 -21.84 -13.22 -1.61
N ALA A 182 -23.00 -13.54 -1.02
CA ALA A 182 -23.27 -14.89 -0.53
C ALA A 182 -23.69 -15.81 -1.68
N THR A 183 -23.22 -17.07 -1.67
CA THR A 183 -23.43 -18.02 -2.77
C THR A 183 -24.91 -18.32 -3.06
N ASP A 184 -25.78 -18.19 -2.06
CA ASP A 184 -27.23 -18.38 -2.17
C ASP A 184 -27.94 -17.21 -2.86
N GLN A 185 -27.25 -16.09 -3.10
CA GLN A 185 -27.77 -14.90 -3.79
C GLN A 185 -27.48 -14.90 -5.30
N HIS A 186 -26.77 -15.91 -5.81
CA HIS A 186 -26.38 -16.03 -7.21
C HIS A 186 -26.93 -17.32 -7.81
N THR A 187 -27.12 -17.39 -9.13
CA THR A 187 -27.58 -18.60 -9.81
C THR A 187 -26.48 -19.24 -10.64
N GLU A 188 -25.57 -18.42 -11.20
CA GLU A 188 -24.51 -18.87 -12.07
C GLU A 188 -23.49 -19.72 -11.30
N PRO A 189 -23.18 -20.95 -11.77
CA PRO A 189 -22.27 -21.86 -11.08
C PRO A 189 -20.88 -21.25 -10.82
N ILE A 190 -20.38 -20.44 -11.74
CA ILE A 190 -19.04 -19.83 -11.64
C ILE A 190 -18.94 -18.84 -10.48
N TYR A 191 -19.98 -18.01 -10.25
CA TYR A 191 -20.00 -17.08 -9.13
C TYR A 191 -20.13 -17.83 -7.81
N LYS A 192 -20.96 -18.87 -7.74
CA LYS A 192 -21.05 -19.73 -6.55
C LYS A 192 -19.72 -20.37 -6.20
N GLN A 193 -18.97 -20.84 -7.20
CA GLN A 193 -17.66 -21.48 -6.99
C GLN A 193 -16.65 -20.49 -6.42
N ILE A 194 -16.51 -19.30 -7.02
CA ILE A 194 -15.54 -18.30 -6.56
C ILE A 194 -15.92 -17.76 -5.17
N LEU A 195 -17.19 -17.40 -4.94
CA LEU A 195 -17.65 -16.87 -3.65
C LEU A 195 -17.62 -17.93 -2.53
N GLY A 196 -17.84 -19.19 -2.88
CA GLY A 196 -17.62 -20.34 -1.98
C GLY A 196 -16.15 -20.53 -1.63
N GLY A 197 -15.25 -20.32 -2.60
CA GLY A 197 -13.80 -20.27 -2.39
C GLY A 197 -13.39 -19.17 -1.41
N CYS A 198 -13.91 -17.94 -1.59
CA CYS A 198 -13.70 -16.82 -0.68
C CYS A 198 -14.14 -17.15 0.76
N SER A 199 -15.32 -17.76 0.91
CA SER A 199 -15.81 -18.20 2.22
C SER A 199 -14.88 -19.25 2.86
N SER A 200 -14.35 -20.17 2.07
CA SER A 200 -13.40 -21.19 2.55
C SER A 200 -12.08 -20.58 3.00
N ILE A 201 -11.57 -19.57 2.28
CA ILE A 201 -10.36 -18.82 2.66
C ILE A 201 -10.56 -18.13 4.00
N ILE A 202 -11.68 -17.44 4.21
CA ILE A 202 -11.98 -16.75 5.48
C ILE A 202 -12.10 -17.74 6.64
N ASN A 203 -12.77 -18.88 6.43
CA ASN A 203 -12.81 -19.95 7.43
C ASN A 203 -11.42 -20.46 7.78
N GLY A 204 -10.57 -20.66 6.78
CA GLY A 204 -9.17 -21.04 6.95
C GLY A 204 -8.36 -20.00 7.74
N LEU A 205 -8.51 -18.72 7.42
CA LEU A 205 -7.83 -17.62 8.12
C LEU A 205 -8.29 -17.48 9.58
N GLY A 206 -9.59 -17.61 9.86
CA GLY A 206 -10.11 -17.63 11.23
C GLY A 206 -9.55 -18.79 12.05
N ALA A 207 -9.53 -19.99 11.47
CA ALA A 207 -8.93 -21.15 12.12
C ALA A 207 -7.40 -21.01 12.30
N LEU A 208 -6.72 -20.42 11.32
CA LEU A 208 -5.27 -20.17 11.36
C LEU A 208 -4.92 -19.19 12.48
N ARG A 209 -5.65 -18.08 12.61
CA ARG A 209 -5.50 -17.12 13.71
C ARG A 209 -5.72 -17.79 15.06
N ASN A 210 -6.78 -18.58 15.21
CA ASN A 210 -7.13 -19.18 16.50
C ASN A 210 -6.14 -20.28 16.93
N LYS A 211 -5.49 -20.97 15.97
CA LYS A 211 -4.55 -22.07 16.25
C LYS A 211 -3.08 -21.67 16.26
N LEU A 212 -2.68 -20.73 15.39
CA LEU A 212 -1.28 -20.37 15.12
C LEU A 212 -1.00 -18.87 15.27
N GLY A 213 -2.00 -18.06 15.60
CA GLY A 213 -1.81 -16.66 15.98
C GLY A 213 -1.58 -16.52 17.48
N ASP A 214 -0.98 -15.41 17.88
CA ASP A 214 -0.72 -15.05 19.28
C ASP A 214 -1.97 -14.51 20.03
N ALA A 215 -3.14 -14.51 19.39
CA ALA A 215 -4.39 -13.99 19.96
C ALA A 215 -4.91 -14.81 21.16
N HIS A 216 -4.54 -16.10 21.26
CA HIS A 216 -4.95 -16.99 22.34
C HIS A 216 -3.74 -17.80 22.85
N GLY A 217 -3.57 -17.90 24.17
CA GLY A 217 -2.46 -18.66 24.77
C GLY A 217 -2.50 -20.14 24.37
N HIS A 218 -1.40 -20.64 23.79
CA HIS A 218 -1.30 -22.04 23.39
C HIS A 218 -1.03 -22.95 24.60
N GLY A 219 -1.82 -24.02 24.76
CA GLY A 219 -1.48 -25.12 25.67
C GLY A 219 -0.24 -25.90 25.21
N GLU A 220 0.24 -26.84 26.02
CA GLU A 220 1.54 -27.55 25.90
C GLU A 220 1.81 -28.27 24.55
N ILE A 221 0.82 -28.41 23.68
CA ILE A 221 0.95 -29.07 22.38
C ILE A 221 1.40 -28.03 21.34
N ARG A 222 2.71 -28.00 21.08
CA ARG A 222 3.33 -27.16 20.05
C ARG A 222 2.74 -27.47 18.67
N ALA A 223 1.75 -26.68 18.26
CA ALA A 223 1.42 -26.56 16.84
C ALA A 223 2.70 -26.14 16.09
N ALA A 224 2.88 -26.64 14.86
CA ALA A 224 4.03 -26.28 14.05
C ALA A 224 4.07 -24.74 13.89
N ARG A 225 5.14 -24.10 14.38
CA ARG A 225 5.24 -22.63 14.38
C ARG A 225 5.16 -22.11 12.95
N PRO A 226 4.33 -21.09 12.67
CA PRO A 226 4.23 -20.52 11.34
C PRO A 226 5.56 -19.87 10.95
N ALA A 227 6.12 -20.29 9.81
CA ALA A 227 7.20 -19.58 9.13
C ALA A 227 6.71 -18.32 8.40
N ALA A 228 7.64 -17.41 8.08
CA ALA A 228 7.36 -16.14 7.38
C ALA A 228 6.53 -16.30 6.09
N ARG A 229 6.71 -17.38 5.33
CA ARG A 229 5.92 -17.67 4.12
C ARG A 229 4.42 -17.86 4.40
N HIS A 230 4.06 -18.43 5.56
CA HIS A 230 2.67 -18.63 5.94
C HIS A 230 2.03 -17.32 6.38
N ALA A 231 2.78 -16.48 7.11
CA ALA A 231 2.36 -15.11 7.42
C ALA A 231 2.16 -14.29 6.15
N ALA A 232 3.09 -14.37 5.18
CA ALA A 232 2.96 -13.72 3.88
C ALA A 232 1.66 -14.10 3.16
N LEU A 233 1.36 -15.41 3.11
CA LEU A 233 0.12 -15.91 2.51
C LEU A 233 -1.12 -15.39 3.25
N ALA A 234 -1.12 -15.43 4.58
CA ALA A 234 -2.25 -14.97 5.39
C ALA A 234 -2.52 -13.48 5.20
N ILE A 235 -1.46 -12.66 5.20
CA ILE A 235 -1.52 -11.23 4.91
C ILE A 235 -2.12 -11.02 3.53
N ASN A 236 -1.55 -11.62 2.49
CA ASN A 236 -2.00 -11.40 1.10
C ASN A 236 -3.46 -11.84 0.87
N LEU A 237 -3.88 -12.98 1.42
CA LEU A 237 -5.27 -13.40 1.36
C LEU A 237 -6.20 -12.43 2.10
N ALA A 238 -5.81 -11.96 3.29
CA ALA A 238 -6.59 -11.00 4.04
C ALA A 238 -6.71 -9.64 3.33
N GLY A 239 -5.62 -9.15 2.74
CA GLY A 239 -5.57 -7.89 2.00
C GLY A 239 -6.45 -7.92 0.76
N THR A 240 -6.32 -8.95 -0.07
CA THR A 240 -7.16 -9.13 -1.27
C THR A 240 -8.64 -9.20 -0.91
N MET A 241 -8.99 -9.95 0.15
CA MET A 241 -10.38 -10.05 0.62
C MET A 241 -10.89 -8.71 1.17
N ALA A 242 -10.09 -8.01 1.97
CA ALA A 242 -10.43 -6.70 2.51
C ALA A 242 -10.69 -5.68 1.39
N LEU A 243 -9.79 -5.63 0.41
CA LEU A 243 -9.90 -4.76 -0.75
C LEU A 243 -11.18 -5.05 -1.54
N TYR A 244 -11.44 -6.32 -1.88
CA TYR A 244 -12.62 -6.70 -2.64
C TYR A 244 -13.93 -6.33 -1.93
N LEU A 245 -13.99 -6.49 -0.61
CA LEU A 245 -15.16 -6.10 0.19
C LEU A 245 -15.38 -4.58 0.18
N LEU A 246 -14.31 -3.80 0.36
CA LEU A 246 -14.37 -2.33 0.36
C LEU A 246 -14.75 -1.79 -1.02
N GLU A 247 -14.12 -2.29 -2.09
CA GLU A 247 -14.47 -1.93 -3.46
C GLU A 247 -15.95 -2.19 -3.76
N THR A 248 -16.43 -3.38 -3.42
CA THR A 248 -17.84 -3.76 -3.61
C THR A 248 -18.77 -2.83 -2.82
N TYR A 249 -18.42 -2.53 -1.56
CA TYR A 249 -19.18 -1.61 -0.72
C TYR A 249 -19.25 -0.20 -1.34
N HIS A 250 -18.11 0.37 -1.72
CA HIS A 250 -18.05 1.71 -2.29
C HIS A 250 -18.71 1.81 -3.67
N GLN A 251 -18.64 0.77 -4.50
CA GLN A 251 -19.39 0.74 -5.76
C GLN A 251 -20.90 0.74 -5.54
N GLN A 252 -21.39 0.11 -4.47
CA GLN A 252 -22.81 0.10 -4.13
C GLN A 252 -23.27 1.44 -3.53
N GLU A 253 -22.42 2.17 -2.79
CA GLU A 253 -22.74 3.51 -2.25
C GLU A 253 -22.80 4.61 -3.34
N LYS A 254 -22.15 4.39 -4.48
CA LYS A 254 -22.20 5.33 -5.63
C LYS A 254 -23.47 5.20 -6.48
N LYS A 255 -24.30 4.19 -6.22
CA LYS A 255 -25.57 3.94 -6.94
C LYS A 255 -26.74 4.52 -6.15
#